data_AF-A0A914Z729-F1
#
_entry.id   AF-A0A914Z729-F1
#
_cell.length_a   1.000
_cell.length_b   1.000
_cell.length_c   1.000
_cell.angle_alpha   90.00
_cell.angle_beta   90.00
_cell.angle_gamma   90.00
#
_symmetry.space_group_name_H-M   'P 1'
#
loop_
_entity.id
_entity.type
_entity.pdbx_description
1 polymer ?
#
loop_
_entity_poly.entity_id
_entity_poly.type
_entity_poly.pdbx_seq_one_letter_code
_entity_poly.pdbx_strand_id
1 'polypeptide(L)'
;MLYSKILSVFVLILAVSTVEASPLNKIPEKFLGKFKLEKSENFDAYLKSKGLPWVLRKIICAAPVTYVFKQGNEEGTYTDVIISYTTTTYPNWKIDGTFEGEGMDGTTHRITFSMPDENTLTEHHDEYQIESADNQELYHWTREGDYLVQTMSNKGITAKRWHKLVQEKN
;
A
#
# COMPACT_ATOMS: atom_id res chain seq x y z
N MET A 1 -56.30 -40.93 -20.75
CA MET A 1 -54.92 -40.39 -20.85
C MET A 1 -54.99 -38.96 -21.35
N LEU A 2 -54.78 -37.96 -20.48
CA LEU A 2 -54.19 -36.68 -20.89
C LEU A 2 -53.62 -35.99 -19.63
N TYR A 3 -52.29 -35.92 -19.59
CA TYR A 3 -51.46 -35.19 -18.63
C TYR A 3 -51.75 -33.67 -18.75
N SER A 4 -52.00 -32.96 -17.65
CA SER A 4 -51.02 -32.20 -16.85
C SER A 4 -50.33 -31.05 -17.60
N LYS A 5 -50.47 -29.82 -17.09
CA LYS A 5 -49.35 -29.02 -16.52
C LYS A 5 -49.84 -27.61 -16.16
N ILE A 6 -49.91 -27.33 -14.86
CA ILE A 6 -50.00 -25.99 -14.30
C ILE A 6 -48.59 -25.39 -14.35
N LEU A 7 -48.45 -24.26 -15.03
CA LEU A 7 -47.19 -23.54 -15.20
C LEU A 7 -46.99 -22.63 -13.98
N SER A 8 -46.30 -23.10 -12.95
CA SER A 8 -45.80 -22.25 -11.86
C SER A 8 -44.51 -21.57 -12.30
N VAL A 9 -44.55 -20.26 -12.50
CA VAL A 9 -43.38 -19.42 -12.73
C VAL A 9 -42.74 -19.12 -11.38
N PHE A 10 -41.61 -19.76 -11.09
CA PHE A 10 -40.73 -19.41 -9.97
C PHE A 10 -39.73 -18.36 -10.45
N VAL A 11 -39.93 -17.09 -10.06
CA VAL A 11 -38.92 -16.04 -10.22
C VAL A 11 -37.97 -16.14 -9.03
N LEU A 12 -36.79 -16.70 -9.26
CA LEU A 12 -35.71 -16.75 -8.28
C LEU A 12 -34.95 -15.43 -8.34
N ILE A 13 -35.22 -14.52 -7.42
CA ILE A 13 -34.46 -13.28 -7.26
C ILE A 13 -33.18 -13.62 -6.48
N LEU A 14 -32.06 -13.70 -7.20
CA LEU A 14 -30.72 -13.73 -6.62
C LEU A 14 -30.42 -12.36 -6.02
N ALA A 15 -30.55 -12.25 -4.70
CA ALA A 15 -30.04 -11.11 -3.96
C ALA A 15 -28.50 -11.16 -3.97
N VAL A 16 -27.88 -10.35 -4.84
CA VAL A 16 -26.45 -10.05 -4.76
C VAL A 16 -26.29 -9.02 -3.65
N SER A 17 -25.88 -9.47 -2.47
CA SER A 17 -25.52 -8.57 -1.37
C SER A 17 -24.17 -7.94 -1.69
N THR A 18 -24.16 -6.69 -2.14
CA THR A 18 -22.95 -5.87 -2.18
C THR A 18 -22.61 -5.49 -0.75
N VAL A 19 -21.60 -6.14 -0.16
CA VAL A 19 -21.00 -5.69 1.09
C VAL A 19 -20.18 -4.44 0.75
N GLU A 20 -20.74 -3.26 1.01
CA GLU A 20 -19.95 -2.03 1.07
C GLU A 20 -19.10 -2.11 2.33
N ALA A 21 -17.82 -2.45 2.18
CA ALA A 21 -16.85 -2.40 3.26
C ALA A 21 -16.64 -0.93 3.65
N SER A 22 -17.08 -0.55 4.84
CA SER A 22 -16.75 0.76 5.41
C SER A 22 -15.24 0.83 5.62
N PRO A 23 -14.54 1.90 5.19
CA PRO A 23 -13.11 2.03 5.39
C PRO A 23 -12.79 1.94 6.89
N LEU A 24 -11.79 1.12 7.21
CA LEU A 24 -11.33 0.93 8.59
C LEU A 24 -10.67 2.23 9.06
N ASN A 25 -11.13 2.81 10.16
CA ASN A 25 -10.56 4.03 10.72
C ASN A 25 -9.26 3.79 11.53
N LYS A 26 -8.74 2.56 11.55
CA LYS A 26 -7.53 2.16 12.27
C LYS A 26 -6.76 1.12 11.46
N ILE A 27 -5.44 1.19 11.56
CA ILE A 27 -4.54 0.19 11.00
C ILE A 27 -4.55 -1.06 11.89
N PRO A 28 -4.80 -2.25 11.33
CA PRO A 28 -4.66 -3.52 12.03
C PRO A 28 -3.24 -3.71 12.56
N GLU A 29 -3.11 -4.23 13.79
CA GLU A 29 -1.81 -4.34 14.47
C GLU A 29 -0.75 -5.16 13.71
N LYS A 30 -1.18 -6.07 12.83
CA LYS A 30 -0.30 -6.87 11.96
C LYS A 30 0.57 -6.03 11.01
N PHE A 31 0.20 -4.78 10.75
CA PHE A 31 1.00 -3.84 9.95
C PHE A 31 2.02 -3.05 10.78
N LEU A 32 1.91 -3.07 12.11
CA LEU A 32 2.83 -2.37 13.00
C LEU A 32 4.07 -3.22 13.27
N GLY A 33 5.22 -2.55 13.44
CA GLY A 33 6.50 -3.19 13.69
C GLY A 33 7.61 -2.63 12.82
N LYS A 34 8.78 -3.26 12.90
CA LYS A 34 9.97 -2.95 12.10
C LYS A 34 10.17 -4.02 11.04
N PHE A 35 10.20 -3.60 9.78
CA PHE A 35 10.28 -4.49 8.62
C PHE A 35 11.50 -4.18 7.77
N LYS A 36 12.42 -5.12 7.65
CA LYS A 36 13.64 -4.97 6.85
C LYS A 36 13.47 -5.63 5.49
N LEU A 37 13.77 -4.91 4.42
CA LEU A 37 13.78 -5.44 3.06
C LEU A 37 14.68 -6.68 2.97
N GLU A 38 14.13 -7.77 2.45
CA GLU A 38 14.86 -9.02 2.26
C GLU A 38 14.96 -9.41 0.78
N LYS A 39 13.87 -9.21 0.02
CA LYS A 39 13.85 -9.55 -1.40
C LYS A 39 12.89 -8.66 -2.19
N SER A 40 13.13 -8.58 -3.49
CA SER A 40 12.29 -7.86 -4.45
C SER A 40 12.12 -8.69 -5.72
N GLU A 41 10.95 -8.57 -6.34
CA GLU A 41 10.60 -9.16 -7.62
C GLU A 41 10.28 -8.04 -8.62
N ASN A 42 10.85 -8.14 -9.82
CA ASN A 42 10.59 -7.25 -10.96
C ASN A 42 10.85 -5.73 -10.72
N PHE A 43 11.53 -5.39 -9.62
CA PHE A 43 11.69 -4.00 -9.19
C PHE A 43 12.53 -3.15 -10.15
N ASP A 44 13.62 -3.69 -10.73
CA ASP A 44 14.42 -2.96 -11.74
C ASP A 44 13.60 -2.65 -13.01
N ALA A 45 12.69 -3.54 -13.41
CA ALA A 45 11.80 -3.33 -14.55
C ALA A 45 10.74 -2.27 -14.24
N TYR A 46 10.18 -2.29 -13.03
CA TYR A 46 9.30 -1.22 -12.54
C TYR A 46 10.02 0.13 -12.59
N LEU A 47 11.22 0.25 -12.01
CA LEU A 47 11.99 1.50 -12.04
C LEU A 47 12.34 1.93 -13.48
N LYS A 48 12.63 0.98 -14.37
CA LYS A 48 12.86 1.26 -15.79
C LYS A 48 11.60 1.82 -16.45
N SER A 49 10.42 1.28 -16.15
CA SER A 49 9.14 1.74 -16.69
C SER A 49 8.78 3.17 -16.24
N LYS A 50 9.29 3.58 -15.06
CA LYS A 50 9.22 4.95 -14.53
C LYS A 50 10.26 5.89 -15.16
N GLY A 51 11.11 5.40 -16.07
CA GLY A 51 12.07 6.22 -16.81
C GLY A 51 13.43 6.43 -16.11
N LEU A 52 13.70 5.75 -14.99
CA LEU A 52 14.95 5.96 -14.24
C LEU A 52 16.17 5.45 -15.03
N PRO A 53 17.29 6.19 -15.07
CA PRO A 53 18.54 5.75 -15.71
C PRO A 53 19.12 4.47 -15.11
N TRP A 54 19.80 3.64 -15.92
CA TRP A 54 20.27 2.30 -15.51
C TRP A 54 21.12 2.31 -14.23
N VAL A 55 22.08 3.23 -14.11
CA VAL A 55 22.97 3.32 -12.93
C VAL A 55 22.16 3.60 -11.66
N LEU A 56 21.24 4.59 -11.71
CA LEU A 56 20.41 4.96 -10.58
C LEU A 56 19.52 3.78 -10.12
N ARG A 57 18.95 3.01 -11.06
CA ARG A 57 18.16 1.83 -10.73
C ARG A 57 18.96 0.79 -9.96
N LYS A 58 20.23 0.56 -10.32
CA LYS A 58 21.08 -0.41 -9.61
C LYS A 58 21.38 0.03 -8.19
N ILE A 59 21.62 1.33 -7.97
CA ILE A 59 21.79 1.90 -6.63
C ILE A 59 20.52 1.71 -5.80
N ILE A 60 19.34 2.08 -6.35
CA ILE A 60 18.06 1.94 -5.64
C ILE A 60 17.73 0.46 -5.34
N CYS A 61 18.02 -0.46 -6.27
CA CYS A 61 17.81 -1.89 -6.05
C CYS A 61 18.73 -2.47 -4.96
N ALA A 62 19.94 -1.94 -4.81
CA ALA A 62 20.91 -2.37 -3.81
C ALA A 62 20.72 -1.69 -2.44
N ALA A 63 19.94 -0.61 -2.37
CA ALA A 63 19.74 0.14 -1.14
C ALA A 63 19.04 -0.71 -0.08
N PRO A 64 19.57 -0.78 1.16
CA PRO A 64 18.82 -1.35 2.27
C PRO A 64 17.60 -0.46 2.54
N VAL A 65 16.46 -1.05 2.86
CA VAL A 65 15.26 -0.31 3.26
C VAL A 65 14.67 -0.98 4.50
N THR A 66 14.38 -0.19 5.53
CA THR A 66 13.65 -0.63 6.72
C THR A 66 12.49 0.31 6.95
N TYR A 67 11.28 -0.24 7.06
CA TYR A 67 10.09 0.50 7.46
C TYR A 67 9.82 0.28 8.96
N VAL A 68 9.36 1.32 9.65
CA VAL A 68 8.90 1.24 11.03
C VAL A 68 7.52 1.88 11.12
N PHE A 69 6.48 1.05 11.13
CA PHE A 69 5.11 1.48 11.36
C PHE A 69 4.78 1.37 12.84
N LYS A 70 4.40 2.48 13.48
CA LYS A 70 4.07 2.52 14.90
C LYS A 70 2.90 3.48 15.18
N GLN A 71 2.35 3.37 16.38
CA GLN A 71 1.40 4.37 16.88
C GLN A 71 2.09 5.74 16.96
N GLY A 72 1.34 6.79 16.63
CA GLY A 72 1.75 8.17 16.82
C GLY A 72 1.64 8.60 18.28
N ASN A 73 1.88 9.89 18.51
CA ASN A 73 1.82 10.47 19.85
C ASN A 73 0.38 10.75 20.31
N GLU A 74 -0.57 10.79 19.37
CA GLU A 74 -1.99 11.06 19.62
C GLU A 74 -2.84 9.82 19.29
N GLU A 75 -3.96 9.65 19.99
CA GLU A 75 -4.87 8.53 19.73
C GLU A 75 -5.37 8.55 18.27
N GLY A 76 -5.28 7.38 17.62
CA GLY A 76 -5.71 7.23 16.23
C GLY A 76 -4.75 7.82 15.19
N THR A 77 -3.55 8.24 15.61
CA THR A 77 -2.48 8.65 14.70
C THR A 77 -1.39 7.59 14.60
N TYR A 78 -0.63 7.63 13.52
CA TYR A 78 0.45 6.70 13.22
C TYR A 78 1.72 7.45 12.86
N THR A 79 2.86 6.80 13.02
CA THR A 79 4.15 7.29 12.53
C THR A 79 4.78 6.22 11.67
N ASP A 80 5.23 6.63 10.48
CA ASP A 80 6.09 5.83 9.62
C ASP A 80 7.52 6.39 9.65
N VAL A 81 8.50 5.49 9.73
CA VAL A 81 9.92 5.81 9.62
C VAL A 81 10.56 4.91 8.58
N ILE A 82 11.07 5.53 7.53
CA ILE A 82 11.71 4.85 6.40
C ILE A 82 13.22 5.08 6.52
N ILE A 83 13.96 4.00 6.75
CA ILE A 83 15.42 4.03 6.94
C ILE A 83 16.08 3.35 5.74
N SER A 84 16.86 4.13 4.99
CA SER A 84 17.71 3.66 3.89
C SER A 84 19.09 4.32 3.99
N TYR A 85 19.59 4.92 2.90
CA TYR A 85 20.77 5.81 2.96
C TYR A 85 20.48 7.12 3.71
N THR A 86 19.22 7.56 3.69
CA THR A 86 18.67 8.65 4.50
C THR A 86 17.56 8.11 5.39
N THR A 87 17.13 8.89 6.37
CA THR A 87 15.96 8.56 7.20
C THR A 87 14.87 9.59 6.94
N THR A 88 13.71 9.11 6.53
CA THR A 88 12.49 9.91 6.34
C THR A 88 11.50 9.52 7.42
N THR A 89 10.82 10.50 8.02
CA THR A 89 9.82 10.26 9.07
C THR A 89 8.55 11.01 8.74
N TYR A 90 7.42 10.30 8.78
CA TYR A 90 6.08 10.86 8.66
C TYR A 90 5.37 10.71 10.01
N PRO A 91 5.35 11.75 10.86
CA PRO A 91 4.75 11.68 12.19
C PRO A 91 3.25 11.97 12.18
N ASN A 92 2.52 11.32 13.09
CA ASN A 92 1.14 11.60 13.48
C ASN A 92 0.11 11.70 12.34
N TRP A 93 0.27 10.94 11.26
CA TRP A 93 -0.72 10.88 10.19
C TRP A 93 -1.92 10.02 10.59
N LYS A 94 -3.06 10.22 9.93
CA LYS A 94 -4.32 9.49 10.18
C LYS A 94 -4.73 8.74 8.92
N ILE A 95 -5.46 7.63 9.09
CA ILE A 95 -6.10 6.95 7.96
C ILE A 95 -7.08 7.91 7.28
N ASP A 96 -7.03 7.92 5.96
CA ASP A 96 -7.78 8.80 5.05
C ASP A 96 -7.49 10.30 5.23
N GLY A 97 -6.46 10.64 6.01
CA GLY A 97 -5.95 11.99 6.16
C GLY A 97 -4.77 12.23 5.23
N THR A 98 -4.91 13.16 4.30
CA THR A 98 -3.79 13.64 3.47
C THR A 98 -2.87 14.56 4.27
N PHE A 99 -1.56 14.34 4.17
CA PHE A 99 -0.55 15.21 4.76
C PHE A 99 0.60 15.46 3.79
N GLU A 100 1.42 16.48 4.06
CA GLU A 100 2.64 16.75 3.29
C GLU A 100 3.83 16.04 3.91
N GLY A 101 4.61 15.34 3.08
CA GLY A 101 5.83 14.65 3.48
C GLY A 101 6.90 14.75 2.42
N GLU A 102 8.16 14.85 2.86
CA GLU A 102 9.30 14.77 1.95
C GLU A 102 9.51 13.32 1.50
N GLY A 103 9.50 13.07 0.19
CA GLY A 103 9.82 11.78 -0.40
C GLY A 103 11.30 11.43 -0.25
N MET A 104 11.67 10.18 -0.52
CA MET A 104 13.09 9.77 -0.56
C MET A 104 13.88 10.44 -1.71
N ASP A 105 13.18 11.07 -2.66
CA ASP A 105 13.77 11.87 -3.74
C ASP A 105 14.04 13.33 -3.33
N GLY A 106 13.67 13.72 -2.10
CA GLY A 106 13.85 15.07 -1.56
C GLY A 106 12.77 16.07 -1.99
N THR A 107 11.70 15.62 -2.66
CA THR A 107 10.58 16.49 -3.06
C THR A 107 9.39 16.35 -2.12
N THR A 108 8.54 17.37 -2.03
CA THR A 108 7.35 17.34 -1.18
C THR A 108 6.18 16.66 -1.88
N HIS A 109 5.63 15.61 -1.27
CA HIS A 109 4.49 14.85 -1.74
C HIS A 109 3.29 15.11 -0.83
N ARG A 110 2.08 15.08 -1.38
CA ARG A 110 0.85 14.86 -0.63
C ARG A 110 0.65 13.37 -0.49
N ILE A 111 0.61 12.87 0.73
CA ILE A 111 0.60 11.44 1.05
C ILE A 111 -0.71 11.12 1.76
N THR A 112 -1.38 10.05 1.32
CA THR A 112 -2.60 9.54 1.96
C THR A 112 -2.46 8.05 2.22
N PHE A 113 -2.62 7.63 3.48
CA PHE A 113 -2.74 6.23 3.84
C PHE A 113 -4.21 5.85 4.01
N SER A 114 -4.64 4.73 3.44
CA SER A 114 -6.04 4.26 3.50
C SER A 114 -6.12 2.77 3.79
N MET A 115 -7.20 2.34 4.46
CA MET A 115 -7.51 0.93 4.73
C MET A 115 -8.80 0.54 3.99
N PRO A 116 -8.73 0.20 2.68
CA PRO A 116 -9.89 -0.26 1.93
C PRO A 116 -10.52 -1.55 2.51
N ASP A 117 -9.70 -2.38 3.17
CA ASP A 117 -10.13 -3.60 3.85
C ASP A 117 -9.15 -3.93 5.00
N GLU A 118 -9.42 -4.97 5.80
CA GLU A 118 -8.56 -5.33 6.94
C GLU A 118 -7.18 -5.90 6.57
N ASN A 119 -6.95 -6.26 5.30
CA ASN A 119 -5.77 -6.96 4.80
C ASN A 119 -4.89 -6.11 3.88
N THR A 120 -5.35 -4.93 3.49
CA THR A 120 -4.65 -4.04 2.55
C THR A 120 -4.55 -2.64 3.13
N LEU A 121 -3.32 -2.17 3.35
CA LEU A 121 -3.03 -0.75 3.58
C LEU A 121 -2.56 -0.16 2.25
N THR A 122 -3.13 0.96 1.83
CA THR A 122 -2.66 1.69 0.64
C THR A 122 -1.96 2.97 1.04
N GLU A 123 -0.94 3.34 0.27
CA GLU A 123 -0.19 4.59 0.41
C GLU A 123 -0.16 5.26 -0.95
N HIS A 124 -0.77 6.43 -1.04
CA HIS A 124 -0.89 7.19 -2.28
C HIS A 124 -0.10 8.48 -2.16
N HIS A 125 0.81 8.70 -3.11
CA HIS A 125 1.60 9.92 -3.24
C HIS A 125 1.15 10.69 -4.48
N ASP A 126 0.79 11.95 -4.28
CA ASP A 126 0.69 12.95 -5.34
C ASP A 126 1.83 13.96 -5.18
N GLU A 127 2.59 14.21 -6.24
CA GLU A 127 3.59 15.27 -6.22
C GLU A 127 2.90 16.64 -6.07
N TYR A 128 3.29 17.43 -5.06
CA TYR A 128 2.54 18.64 -4.68
C TYR A 128 2.42 19.67 -5.80
N GLN A 129 3.40 19.73 -6.71
CA GLN A 129 3.46 20.74 -7.78
C GLN A 129 3.07 20.23 -9.17
N ILE A 130 2.77 18.93 -9.31
CA ILE A 130 2.47 18.32 -10.61
C ILE A 130 1.18 17.50 -10.53
N GLU A 131 0.08 18.11 -10.97
CA GLU A 131 -1.18 17.39 -11.19
C GLU A 131 -1.13 16.67 -12.54
N SER A 132 -0.39 15.57 -12.60
CA SER A 132 -0.45 14.63 -13.72
C SER A 132 -0.73 13.22 -13.22
N ALA A 133 -1.65 12.51 -13.87
CA ALA A 133 -1.96 11.12 -13.55
C ALA A 133 -0.71 10.20 -13.66
N ASP A 134 0.30 10.61 -14.43
CA ASP A 134 1.56 9.88 -14.61
C ASP A 134 2.51 9.99 -13.41
N ASN A 135 2.33 10.96 -12.51
CA ASN A 135 3.17 11.18 -11.33
C ASN A 135 2.57 10.62 -10.03
N GLN A 136 1.38 10.02 -10.11
CA GLN A 136 0.79 9.38 -8.94
C GLN A 136 1.49 8.06 -8.64
N GLU A 137 1.82 7.84 -7.36
CA GLU A 137 2.37 6.58 -6.91
C GLU A 137 1.43 5.94 -5.90
N LEU A 138 0.94 4.75 -6.23
CA LEU A 138 0.08 3.97 -5.36
C LEU A 138 0.78 2.69 -4.95
N TYR A 139 1.01 2.54 -3.66
CA TYR A 139 1.60 1.36 -3.05
C TYR A 139 0.52 0.59 -2.28
N HIS A 140 0.57 -0.73 -2.40
CA HIS A 140 -0.30 -1.63 -1.65
C HIS A 140 0.56 -2.46 -0.70
N TRP A 141 0.20 -2.44 0.57
CA TRP A 141 0.87 -3.12 1.65
C TRP A 141 -0.02 -4.25 2.15
N THR A 142 0.49 -5.47 2.15
CA THR A 142 -0.21 -6.68 2.62
C THR A 142 0.68 -7.50 3.55
N ARG A 143 0.09 -8.48 4.24
CA ARG A 143 0.80 -9.39 5.15
C ARG A 143 0.87 -10.80 4.58
N GLU A 144 2.07 -11.35 4.51
CA GLU A 144 2.34 -12.75 4.13
C GLU A 144 3.23 -13.39 5.21
N GLY A 145 2.61 -13.95 6.26
CA GLY A 145 3.34 -14.45 7.44
C GLY A 145 4.18 -13.33 8.09
N ASP A 146 5.49 -13.54 8.17
CA ASP A 146 6.42 -12.56 8.74
C ASP A 146 6.72 -11.38 7.80
N TYR A 147 6.23 -11.40 6.56
CA TYR A 147 6.52 -10.37 5.57
C TYR A 147 5.45 -9.29 5.50
N LEU A 148 5.91 -8.03 5.46
CA LEU A 148 5.17 -6.90 4.92
C LEU A 148 5.51 -6.82 3.43
N VAL A 149 4.49 -6.95 2.56
CA VAL A 149 4.69 -7.00 1.12
C VAL A 149 4.19 -5.73 0.47
N GLN A 150 5.11 -4.95 -0.10
CA GLN A 150 4.80 -3.79 -0.93
C GLN A 150 4.55 -4.26 -2.36
N THR A 151 3.41 -3.87 -2.94
CA THR A 151 3.09 -4.10 -4.35
C THR A 151 2.92 -2.75 -5.05
N MET A 152 3.62 -2.60 -6.18
CA MET A 152 3.71 -1.37 -6.94
C MET A 152 3.48 -1.70 -8.42
N SER A 153 2.78 -0.83 -9.15
CA SER A 153 2.54 -1.05 -10.59
C SER A 153 2.72 0.22 -11.40
N ASN A 154 3.30 0.09 -12.59
CA ASN A 154 3.39 1.18 -13.56
C ASN A 154 3.37 0.62 -14.99
N LYS A 155 2.50 1.17 -15.85
CA LYS A 155 2.36 0.77 -17.27
C LYS A 155 2.29 -0.75 -17.49
N GLY A 156 1.52 -1.46 -16.64
CA GLY A 156 1.34 -2.91 -16.70
C GLY A 156 2.47 -3.75 -16.10
N ILE A 157 3.54 -3.11 -15.58
CA ILE A 157 4.63 -3.78 -14.86
C ILE A 157 4.33 -3.73 -13.37
N THR A 158 4.14 -4.89 -12.76
CA THR A 158 4.00 -5.04 -11.31
C THR A 158 5.32 -5.48 -10.70
N ALA A 159 5.72 -4.84 -9.59
CA ALA A 159 6.83 -5.23 -8.75
C ALA A 159 6.35 -5.50 -7.33
N LYS A 160 7.05 -6.40 -6.64
CA LYS A 160 6.79 -6.73 -5.24
C LYS A 160 8.06 -6.64 -4.42
N ARG A 161 7.96 -6.16 -3.19
CA ARG A 161 9.07 -6.09 -2.22
C ARG A 161 8.63 -6.70 -0.90
N TRP A 162 9.40 -7.65 -0.40
CA TRP A 162 9.11 -8.34 0.86
C TRP A 162 10.03 -7.81 1.94
N HIS A 163 9.43 -7.26 2.99
CA HIS A 163 10.11 -6.72 4.15
C HIS A 163 9.81 -7.61 5.35
N LYS A 164 10.82 -8.30 5.86
CA LYS A 164 10.68 -9.24 6.97
C LYS A 164 10.56 -8.50 8.29
N LEU A 165 9.61 -8.92 9.12
CA LEU A 165 9.47 -8.47 10.50
C LEU A 165 10.75 -8.82 11.29
N VAL A 166 11.38 -7.81 11.89
CA VAL A 166 12.59 -7.97 12.71
C VAL A 166 12.39 -7.50 14.15
N GLN A 167 11.32 -6.76 14.42
CA GLN A 167 10.90 -6.36 15.75
C GLN A 167 9.40 -6.11 15.74
N GLU A 168 8.67 -6.75 16.66
CA GLU A 168 7.25 -6.51 16.87
C GLU A 168 7.00 -5.12 17.47
N LYS A 169 5.73 -4.70 17.52
CA LYS A 169 5.34 -3.45 18.20
C LYS A 169 5.88 -3.45 19.65
N ASN A 170 6.43 -2.31 20.08
CA ASN A 170 6.63 -2.05 21.51
C ASN A 170 5.30 -1.58 22.12
#